data_AF-A0A1W9H221-F1
#
_entry.id   AF-A0A1W9H221-F1
#
_cell.length_a   1.000
_cell.length_b   1.000
_cell.length_c   1.000
_cell.angle_alpha   90.00
_cell.angle_beta   90.00
_cell.angle_gamma   90.00
#
_symmetry.space_group_name_H-M   'P 1'
#
loop_
_entity.id
_entity.type
_entity.pdbx_description
1 polymer ?
#
loop_
_entity_poly.entity_id
_entity_poly.type
_entity_poly.pdbx_seq_one_letter_code
_entity_poly.pdbx_strand_id
1 'polypeptide(L)'
;MTRIDARGPEALIAAARAAPGDVAVVIAADVPPLERALLIAAIAPLAIERAPARVNALDVAPGVAATEIDAALEFFATADCTTGQVLRLSGEG
;
A
#
# COMPACT_ATOMS: atom_id res chain seq x y z
N MET A 1 7.82 3.17 8.82
CA MET A 1 7.13 2.19 7.96
C MET A 1 7.84 2.15 6.61
N THR A 2 8.11 0.97 6.06
CA THR A 2 8.80 0.79 4.77
C THR A 2 7.83 1.02 3.62
N ARG A 3 8.15 1.94 2.69
CA ARG A 3 7.37 2.17 1.47
C ARG A 3 7.76 1.16 0.39
N ILE A 4 6.78 0.58 -0.28
CA ILE A 4 6.96 -0.30 -1.46
C ILE A 4 6.11 0.25 -2.61
N ASP A 5 6.74 0.69 -3.69
CA ASP A 5 6.03 1.08 -4.91
C ASP A 5 5.74 -0.17 -5.75
N ALA A 6 4.48 -0.59 -5.80
CA ALA A 6 4.10 -1.86 -6.41
C ALA A 6 3.67 -1.71 -7.87
N ARG A 7 4.21 -2.58 -8.73
CA ARG A 7 3.89 -2.65 -10.16
C ARG A 7 3.26 -3.98 -10.58
N GLY A 8 3.25 -4.97 -9.69
CA GLY A 8 2.67 -6.28 -9.91
C GLY A 8 2.70 -7.15 -8.64
N PRO A 9 1.82 -8.16 -8.56
CA PRO A 9 1.58 -8.91 -7.32
C PRO A 9 2.78 -9.74 -6.86
N GLU A 10 3.52 -10.40 -7.77
CA GLU A 10 4.65 -11.25 -7.40
C GLU A 10 5.80 -10.43 -6.76
N ALA A 11 6.18 -9.32 -7.41
CA ALA A 11 7.21 -8.42 -6.89
C ALA A 11 6.78 -7.78 -5.55
N LEU A 12 5.50 -7.41 -5.41
CA LEU A 12 4.96 -6.92 -4.14
C LEU A 12 5.11 -7.97 -3.03
N ILE A 13 4.68 -9.20 -3.27
CA ILE A 13 4.71 -10.27 -2.27
C ILE A 13 6.15 -10.53 -1.82
N ALA A 14 7.08 -10.65 -2.75
CA ALA A 14 8.50 -10.84 -2.44
C ALA A 14 9.07 -9.67 -1.62
N ALA A 15 8.78 -8.42 -2.02
CA ALA A 15 9.25 -7.23 -1.32
C ALA A 15 8.65 -7.11 0.08
N ALA A 16 7.34 -7.38 0.25
CA ALA A 16 6.67 -7.32 1.54
C ALA A 16 7.27 -8.36 2.50
N ARG A 17 7.51 -9.60 2.05
CA ARG A 17 8.15 -10.64 2.87
C ARG A 17 9.56 -10.28 3.32
N ALA A 18 10.34 -9.63 2.45
CA ALA A 18 11.71 -9.22 2.73
C ALA A 18 11.82 -7.93 3.57
N ALA A 19 10.76 -7.11 3.62
CA ALA A 19 10.80 -5.82 4.27
C ALA A 19 10.92 -5.95 5.80
N PRO A 20 11.79 -5.15 6.45
CA PRO A 20 11.82 -5.06 7.90
C PRO A 20 10.62 -4.24 8.40
N GLY A 21 9.95 -4.72 9.45
CA GLY A 21 8.89 -4.00 10.15
C GLY A 21 7.63 -3.72 9.32
N ASP A 22 6.91 -2.64 9.67
CA ASP A 22 5.66 -2.27 9.00
C ASP A 22 5.86 -1.85 7.54
N VAL A 23 4.90 -2.13 6.67
CA VAL A 23 4.97 -1.87 5.22
C VAL A 23 3.76 -1.09 4.72
N ALA A 24 4.01 -0.03 3.97
CA ALA A 24 3.01 0.69 3.19
C ALA A 24 3.25 0.45 1.69
N VAL A 25 2.25 -0.06 1.00
CA VAL A 25 2.28 -0.32 -0.43
C VAL A 25 1.68 0.86 -1.17
N VAL A 26 2.36 1.41 -2.17
CA VAL A 26 1.81 2.44 -3.04
C VAL A 26 1.50 1.83 -4.40
N ILE A 27 0.21 1.82 -4.76
CA ILE A 27 -0.29 1.34 -6.05
C ILE A 27 -0.47 2.57 -6.94
N ALA A 28 0.43 2.75 -7.89
CA ALA A 28 0.48 3.94 -8.73
C ALA A 28 -0.71 4.04 -9.70
N ALA A 29 -1.04 5.27 -10.10
CA ALA A 29 -2.17 5.59 -10.98
C ALA A 29 -2.13 4.87 -12.35
N ASP A 30 -0.92 4.62 -12.85
CA ASP A 30 -0.63 4.01 -14.15
C ASP A 30 -0.58 2.48 -14.13
N VAL A 31 -0.81 1.83 -12.98
CA VAL A 31 -0.95 0.37 -12.90
C VAL A 31 -2.21 -0.07 -13.64
N PRO A 32 -2.13 -1.03 -14.58
CA PRO A 32 -3.31 -1.46 -15.33
C PRO A 32 -4.39 -2.09 -14.43
N PRO A 33 -5.66 -2.11 -14.87
CA PRO A 33 -6.78 -2.47 -13.99
C PRO A 33 -6.71 -3.87 -13.36
N LEU A 34 -6.25 -4.87 -14.12
CA LEU A 34 -6.12 -6.24 -13.62
C LEU A 34 -5.04 -6.34 -12.54
N GLU A 35 -3.85 -5.80 -12.82
CA GLU A 35 -2.73 -5.76 -11.89
C GLU A 35 -3.09 -4.98 -10.63
N ARG A 36 -3.80 -3.85 -10.76
CA ARG A 36 -4.32 -3.08 -9.63
C ARG A 36 -5.22 -3.95 -8.75
N ALA A 37 -6.19 -4.66 -9.35
CA ALA A 37 -7.09 -5.54 -8.59
C ALA A 37 -6.32 -6.66 -7.86
N LEU A 38 -5.32 -7.26 -8.51
CA LEU A 38 -4.47 -8.28 -7.90
C LEU A 38 -3.62 -7.73 -6.75
N LEU A 39 -3.05 -6.54 -6.90
CA LEU A 39 -2.29 -5.86 -5.85
C LEU A 39 -3.16 -5.56 -4.63
N ILE A 40 -4.35 -5.02 -4.85
CA ILE A 40 -5.34 -4.75 -3.78
C ILE A 40 -5.73 -6.05 -3.07
N ALA A 41 -6.03 -7.11 -3.82
CA ALA A 41 -6.42 -8.40 -3.26
C ALA A 41 -5.30 -9.06 -2.43
N ALA A 42 -4.04 -8.77 -2.72
CA ALA A 42 -2.90 -9.32 -1.99
C ALA A 42 -2.70 -8.71 -0.59
N ILE A 43 -3.25 -7.52 -0.31
CA ILE A 43 -2.99 -6.79 0.94
C ILE A 43 -3.50 -7.53 2.17
N ALA A 44 -4.73 -8.05 2.14
CA ALA A 44 -5.30 -8.74 3.30
C ALA A 44 -4.55 -10.04 3.67
N PRO A 45 -4.24 -10.95 2.72
CA PRO A 45 -3.39 -12.11 3.01
C PRO A 45 -2.00 -11.72 3.53
N LEU A 46 -1.36 -10.70 2.96
CA LEU A 46 -0.04 -10.25 3.41
C LEU A 46 -0.08 -9.66 4.83
N ALA A 47 -1.15 -8.97 5.20
CA ALA A 47 -1.33 -8.45 6.56
C ALA A 47 -1.46 -9.57 7.60
N ILE A 48 -2.11 -10.68 7.24
CA ILE A 48 -2.18 -11.89 8.08
C ILE A 48 -0.79 -12.54 8.17
N GLU A 49 -0.15 -12.76 7.02
CA GLU A 49 1.14 -13.45 6.94
C GLU A 49 2.24 -12.72 7.72
N ARG A 50 2.25 -11.39 7.70
CA ARG A 50 3.32 -10.57 8.31
C ARG A 50 3.08 -10.20 9.76
N ALA A 51 1.94 -10.58 10.34
CA ALA A 51 1.66 -10.31 11.74
C ALA A 51 2.83 -10.82 12.64
N PRO A 52 3.32 -10.01 13.61
CA PRO A 52 2.71 -8.78 14.12
C PRO A 52 3.03 -7.50 13.33
N ALA A 53 3.87 -7.54 12.29
CA ALA A 53 4.16 -6.37 11.47
C ALA A 53 2.97 -6.01 10.57
N ARG A 54 2.73 -4.72 10.39
CA ARG A 54 1.55 -4.20 9.67
C ARG A 54 1.80 -4.10 8.17
N VAL A 55 0.73 -4.28 7.39
CA VAL A 55 0.75 -4.08 5.93
C VAL A 55 -0.49 -3.28 5.55
N ASN A 56 -0.31 -2.10 4.96
CA ASN A 56 -1.41 -1.31 4.42
C ASN A 56 -1.08 -0.87 2.99
N ALA A 57 -2.05 -0.38 2.25
CA ALA A 57 -1.86 0.13 0.89
C ALA A 57 -2.53 1.47 0.64
N LEU A 58 -1.92 2.24 -0.26
CA LEU A 58 -2.49 3.42 -0.90
C LEU A 58 -2.86 3.07 -2.34
N ASP A 59 -4.13 3.22 -2.67
CA ASP A 59 -4.66 3.10 -4.03
C ASP A 59 -4.74 4.51 -4.64
N VAL A 60 -3.75 4.88 -5.46
CA VAL A 60 -3.58 6.26 -5.93
C VAL A 60 -4.31 6.47 -7.25
N ALA A 61 -5.18 7.47 -7.30
CA ALA A 61 -5.85 7.93 -8.52
C ALA A 61 -4.95 8.88 -9.34
N PRO A 62 -5.23 9.07 -10.65
CA PRO A 62 -4.56 10.09 -11.45
C PRO A 62 -4.72 11.48 -10.83
N GLY A 63 -3.65 12.28 -10.87
CA GLY A 63 -3.66 13.68 -10.42
C GLY A 63 -3.41 13.91 -8.93
N VAL A 64 -3.32 12.85 -8.11
CA VAL A 64 -2.94 12.96 -6.69
C VAL A 64 -1.51 13.46 -6.57
N ALA A 65 -1.29 14.50 -5.75
CA ALA A 65 0.02 15.09 -5.53
C ALA A 65 0.90 14.19 -4.65
N ALA A 66 2.22 14.26 -4.86
CA ALA A 66 3.18 13.51 -4.04
C ALA A 66 3.05 13.84 -2.54
N THR A 67 2.73 15.10 -2.20
CA THR A 67 2.51 15.54 -0.82
C THR A 67 1.29 14.88 -0.16
N GLU A 68 0.26 14.54 -0.93
CA GLU A 68 -0.91 13.80 -0.40
C GLU A 68 -0.56 12.33 -0.12
N ILE A 69 0.27 11.73 -0.99
CA ILE A 69 0.80 10.38 -0.77
C ILE A 69 1.65 10.37 0.50
N ASP A 70 2.55 11.34 0.67
CA ASP A 70 3.41 11.43 1.84
C ASP A 70 2.60 11.63 3.14
N ALA A 71 1.55 12.47 3.11
CA ALA A 71 0.64 12.65 4.23
C ALA A 71 -0.10 11.35 4.61
N ALA A 72 -0.54 10.57 3.61
CA ALA A 72 -1.21 9.29 3.84
C ALA A 72 -0.24 8.22 4.36
N LEU A 73 1.03 8.23 3.94
CA LEU A 73 2.07 7.37 4.50
C LEU A 73 2.37 7.70 5.96
N GLU A 74 2.42 9.00 6.31
CA GLU A 74 2.58 9.46 7.69
C GLU A 74 1.39 9.04 8.57
N PHE A 75 0.17 9.13 8.04
CA PHE A 75 -1.02 8.60 8.71
C PHE A 75 -0.86 7.10 9.06
N PHE A 76 -0.42 6.26 8.13
CA PHE A 76 -0.20 4.84 8.45
C PHE A 76 0.93 4.62 9.46
N ALA A 77 2.00 5.42 9.41
CA ALA A 77 3.11 5.31 10.34
C ALA A 77 2.66 5.60 11.79
N THR A 78 1.80 6.60 11.96
CA THR A 78 1.29 7.07 13.27
C THR A 78 0.08 6.31 13.78
N ALA A 79 -0.65 5.58 12.94
CA ALA A 79 -1.80 4.79 13.36
C ALA A 79 -1.42 3.66 14.33
N ASP A 80 -2.22 3.39 15.36
CA ASP A 80 -1.87 2.40 16.40
C ASP A 80 -2.24 0.95 16.02
N CYS A 81 -3.34 0.73 15.30
CA CYS A 81 -3.92 -0.62 15.10
C CYS A 81 -4.36 -0.93 13.66
N THR A 82 -3.99 -0.09 12.69
CA THR A 82 -4.43 -0.24 11.30
C THR A 82 -3.51 -1.21 10.54
N THR A 83 -4.06 -2.33 10.07
CA THR A 83 -3.40 -3.28 9.16
C THR A 83 -4.41 -3.88 8.17
N GLY A 84 -3.94 -4.37 7.03
CA GLY A 84 -4.75 -4.91 5.94
C GLY A 84 -5.62 -3.90 5.22
N GLN A 85 -5.46 -2.60 5.47
CA GLN A 85 -6.30 -1.57 4.89
C GLN A 85 -5.79 -1.11 3.53
N VAL A 86 -6.73 -0.72 2.67
CA VAL A 86 -6.46 -0.06 1.39
C VAL A 86 -7.13 1.31 1.43
N LEU A 87 -6.35 2.37 1.55
CA LEU A 87 -6.82 3.75 1.52
C LEU A 87 -6.73 4.28 0.09
N ARG A 88 -7.87 4.71 -0.47
CA ARG A 88 -7.90 5.31 -1.80
C ARG A 88 -7.69 6.81 -1.71
N LEU A 89 -6.75 7.31 -2.51
CA LEU A 89 -6.54 8.75 -2.71
C LEU A 89 -7.15 9.13 -4.05
N SER A 90 -8.14 10.02 -4.03
CA SER A 90 -8.79 10.59 -5.21
C SER A 90 -8.72 12.10 -5.12
N GLY A 91 -8.15 12.76 -6.13
CA GLY A 91 -7.99 14.21 -6.20
C GLY A 91 -9.30 14.97 -6.48
N GLU A 92 -10.38 14.64 -5.77
CA GLU A 92 -11.57 15.47 -5.74
C GLU A 92 -11.50 16.44 -4.55
N GLY A 93 -10.90 17.62 -4.77
CA GLY A 93 -11.00 18.78 -3.87
C GLY A 93 -9.74 19.13 -3.09
#